data_AF-A0A1H3CVM1-F1
#
_entry.id   AF-A0A1H3CVM1-F1
#
_cell.length_a   1.000
_cell.length_b   1.000
_cell.length_c   1.000
_cell.angle_alpha   90.00
_cell.angle_beta   90.00
_cell.angle_gamma   90.00
#
_symmetry.space_group_name_H-M   'P 1'
#
loop_
_entity.id
_entity.type
_entity.pdbx_description
1 polymer ?
#
loop_
_entity_poly.entity_id
_entity_poly.type
_entity_poly.pdbx_seq_one_letter_code
_entity_poly.pdbx_strand_id
1 'polypeptide(L)'
;MAFPLLPLVAAVAPALVSRLAGEDAGGPLGAAVGAAVREATGVEPGAPGGAEAALAAARADAQVMATLKARLAEVALERSAAELADRADARARDVALAAQGARGRRADMMLAAAFAAVVGIALVMFLLSLSKGAENSALVNTLVGFLTGIGGMFARNIGTAFDFEFGSSRSSREKDGRLAGLAARGPVDPLEAFRRQLAE
;
A
#
# COMPACT_ATOMS: atom_id res chain seq x y z
N MET A 1 19.15 5.57 13.92
CA MET A 1 18.77 6.06 15.25
C MET A 1 17.36 6.60 15.16
N ALA A 2 16.43 6.04 15.93
CA ALA A 2 15.01 6.41 15.89
C ALA A 2 14.85 7.87 16.34
N PHE A 3 14.11 8.63 15.53
CA PHE A 3 14.09 10.08 15.54
C PHE A 3 13.32 10.66 16.73
N PRO A 4 13.83 11.70 17.41
CA PRO A 4 13.10 12.47 18.42
C PRO A 4 11.82 13.16 17.87
N LEU A 5 11.61 13.20 16.55
CA LEU A 5 10.52 13.92 15.87
C LEU A 5 9.12 13.30 15.99
N LEU A 6 9.01 12.01 16.30
CA LEU A 6 7.74 11.28 16.37
C LEU A 6 6.65 11.96 17.25
N PRO A 7 6.92 12.37 18.50
CA PRO A 7 5.92 13.06 19.33
C PRO A 7 5.45 14.40 18.74
N LEU A 8 6.33 15.15 18.09
CA LEU A 8 6.01 16.41 17.43
C LEU A 8 5.09 16.18 16.22
N VAL A 9 5.48 15.24 15.35
CA VAL A 9 4.71 14.90 14.15
C VAL A 9 3.35 14.32 14.53
N ALA A 10 3.27 13.51 15.60
CA ALA A 10 1.99 12.99 16.08
C ALA A 10 1.03 14.09 16.54
N ALA A 11 1.55 15.17 17.14
CA ALA A 11 0.73 16.29 17.60
C ALA A 11 0.26 17.21 16.46
N VAL A 12 1.03 17.34 15.39
CA VAL A 12 0.83 18.38 14.36
C VAL A 12 0.39 17.82 13.01
N ALA A 13 0.92 16.66 12.60
CA ALA A 13 0.72 16.05 11.29
C ALA A 13 0.58 14.51 11.40
N PRO A 14 -0.53 13.99 11.97
CA PRO A 14 -0.70 12.57 12.24
C PRO A 14 -0.60 11.67 10.99
N ALA A 15 -0.93 12.20 9.82
CA ALA A 15 -0.81 11.49 8.54
C ALA A 15 0.64 11.11 8.16
N LEU A 16 1.64 11.75 8.78
CA LEU A 16 3.06 11.45 8.57
C LEU A 16 3.61 10.44 9.60
N VAL A 17 2.89 10.16 10.68
CA VAL A 17 3.37 9.31 11.79
C VAL A 17 3.65 7.88 11.35
N SER A 18 2.70 7.24 10.66
CA SER A 18 2.88 5.86 10.18
C SER A 18 4.04 5.72 9.20
N ARG A 19 4.37 6.81 8.48
CA ARG A 19 5.46 6.85 7.51
C ARG A 19 6.81 7.13 8.15
N LEU A 20 6.87 7.99 9.17
CA LEU A 20 8.09 8.25 9.94
C LEU A 20 8.42 7.16 10.96
N ALA A 21 7.43 6.37 11.40
CA ALA A 21 7.65 5.25 12.31
C ALA A 21 8.22 3.99 11.61
N GLY A 22 8.26 3.97 10.28
CA GLY A 22 8.79 2.87 9.47
C GLY A 22 10.26 3.04 9.05
N GLU A 23 10.68 2.38 7.97
CA GLU A 23 12.06 2.36 7.46
C GLU A 23 12.62 3.75 7.09
N ASP A 24 11.76 4.73 6.82
CA ASP A 24 12.12 6.07 6.34
C ASP A 24 12.43 7.10 7.45
N ALA A 25 12.46 6.67 8.72
CA ALA A 25 12.74 7.57 9.85
C ALA A 25 14.04 8.37 9.66
N GLY A 26 15.09 7.73 9.13
CA GLY A 26 16.36 8.38 8.76
C GLY A 26 16.52 8.64 7.26
N GLY A 27 15.46 8.43 6.49
CA GLY A 27 15.44 8.64 5.05
C GLY A 27 15.11 10.08 4.65
N PRO A 28 14.86 10.32 3.36
CA PRO A 28 14.59 11.66 2.84
C PRO A 28 13.34 12.31 3.46
N LEU A 29 12.36 11.52 3.90
CA LEU A 29 11.18 12.02 4.61
C LEU A 29 11.54 12.57 6.00
N GLY A 30 12.35 11.84 6.77
CA GLY A 30 12.84 12.30 8.07
C GLY A 30 13.65 13.60 7.96
N ALA A 31 14.48 13.71 6.92
CA ALA A 31 15.25 14.92 6.63
C ALA A 31 14.34 16.13 6.27
N ALA A 32 13.33 15.91 5.41
CA ALA A 32 12.38 16.96 5.02
C ALA A 32 11.55 17.46 6.21
N VAL A 33 11.06 16.55 7.05
CA VAL A 33 10.32 16.90 8.26
C VAL A 33 11.24 17.61 9.26
N GLY A 34 12.48 17.15 9.45
CA GLY A 34 13.45 17.84 10.30
C GLY A 34 13.74 19.26 9.83
N ALA A 35 13.89 19.47 8.52
CA ALA A 35 14.08 20.79 7.93
C ALA A 35 12.86 21.71 8.14
N ALA A 36 11.65 21.21 7.91
CA ALA A 36 10.41 21.95 8.13
C ALA A 36 10.26 22.39 9.60
N VAL A 37 10.62 21.51 10.54
CA VAL A 37 10.57 21.83 11.98
C VAL A 37 11.59 22.90 12.34
N ARG A 38 12.83 22.77 11.86
CA ARG A 38 13.88 23.78 12.10
C ARG A 38 13.54 25.13 11.48
N GLU A 39 12.98 25.14 10.27
CA GLU A 39 12.57 26.37 9.59
C GLU A 39 11.45 27.08 10.36
N ALA A 40 10.45 26.34 10.83
CA ALA A 40 9.33 26.92 11.56
C ALA A 40 9.71 27.36 12.98
N THR A 41 10.48 26.55 13.71
CA THR A 41 10.70 26.73 15.15
C THR A 41 12.08 27.28 15.52
N GLY A 42 13.04 27.28 14.59
CA GLY A 42 14.45 27.62 14.86
C GLY A 42 15.20 26.59 15.70
N VAL A 43 14.55 25.51 16.14
CA VAL A 43 15.14 24.46 17.00
C VAL A 43 15.66 23.31 16.15
N GLU A 44 16.86 22.82 16.46
CA GLU A 44 17.39 21.60 15.82
C GLU A 44 16.69 20.37 16.41
N PRO A 45 15.81 19.69 15.64
CA PRO A 45 14.97 18.66 16.22
C PRO A 45 15.73 17.38 16.53
N GLY A 46 16.88 17.16 15.86
CA GLY A 46 17.74 15.99 16.03
C GLY A 46 18.59 16.00 17.29
N ALA A 47 18.62 17.11 18.04
CA ALA A 47 19.31 17.20 19.33
C ALA A 47 18.52 16.47 20.44
N PRO A 48 19.19 15.97 21.50
CA PRO A 48 18.49 15.45 22.68
C PRO A 48 17.53 16.50 23.25
N GLY A 49 16.24 16.18 23.37
CA GLY A 49 15.22 17.13 23.82
C GLY A 49 14.74 18.16 22.78
N GLY A 50 15.29 18.12 21.55
CA GLY A 50 15.02 19.12 20.50
C GLY A 50 13.58 19.09 20.00
N ALA A 51 12.95 17.92 19.98
CA ALA A 51 11.56 17.80 19.55
C ALA A 51 10.56 18.30 20.60
N GLU A 52 10.79 18.07 21.90
CA GLU A 52 9.96 18.69 22.94
C GLU A 52 10.13 20.21 22.95
N ALA A 53 11.36 20.70 22.76
CA ALA A 53 11.64 22.13 22.67
C ALA A 53 10.97 22.78 21.44
N ALA A 54 11.01 22.12 20.28
CA ALA A 54 10.31 22.59 19.07
C ALA A 54 8.78 22.59 19.27
N LEU A 55 8.22 21.57 19.93
CA LEU A 55 6.79 21.53 20.24
C LEU A 55 6.39 22.63 21.23
N ALA A 56 7.21 22.88 22.24
CA ALA A 56 6.98 23.96 23.21
C ALA A 56 7.03 25.33 22.54
N ALA A 57 8.03 25.57 21.69
CA ALA A 57 8.14 26.80 20.90
C ALA A 57 6.92 27.01 19.99
N ALA A 58 6.50 25.95 19.28
CA ALA A 58 5.31 26.02 18.44
C ALA A 58 4.02 26.24 19.24
N ARG A 59 3.91 25.72 20.46
CA ARG A 59 2.74 25.96 21.32
C ARG A 59 2.72 27.36 21.92
N ALA A 60 3.90 27.96 22.14
CA ALA A 60 4.03 29.30 22.68
C ALA A 60 3.63 30.40 21.67
N ASP A 61 3.75 30.13 20.37
CA ASP A 61 3.46 31.09 19.30
C ASP A 61 2.54 30.48 18.23
N ALA A 62 1.34 31.05 18.11
CA ALA A 62 0.34 30.62 17.13
C ALA A 62 0.81 30.75 15.67
N GLN A 63 1.66 31.75 15.37
CA GLN A 63 2.24 31.95 14.04
C GLN A 63 3.27 30.86 13.73
N VAL A 64 4.11 30.49 14.70
CA VAL A 64 5.05 29.36 14.56
C VAL A 64 4.29 28.06 14.34
N MET A 65 3.22 27.81 15.09
CA MET A 65 2.36 26.63 14.88
C MET A 65 1.73 26.61 13.47
N ALA A 66 1.24 27.75 12.99
CA ALA A 66 0.64 27.85 11.66
C ALA A 66 1.67 27.55 10.56
N THR A 67 2.86 28.14 10.65
CA THR A 67 3.98 27.88 9.73
C THR A 67 4.39 26.42 9.75
N LEU A 68 4.53 25.82 10.94
CA LEU A 68 4.88 24.41 11.09
C LEU A 68 3.84 23.50 10.43
N LYS A 69 2.54 23.75 10.66
CA LYS A 69 1.46 22.99 10.03
C LYS A 69 1.49 23.11 8.51
N ALA A 70 1.68 24.32 7.98
CA ALA A 70 1.76 24.54 6.55
C ALA A 70 2.93 23.78 5.92
N ARG A 71 4.14 23.90 6.50
CA ARG A 71 5.34 23.19 6.01
C ARG A 71 5.19 21.67 6.07
N LEU A 72 4.63 21.12 7.15
CA LEU A 72 4.39 19.68 7.24
C LEU A 72 3.32 19.21 6.24
N ALA A 73 2.31 20.03 5.95
CA ALA A 73 1.32 19.74 4.92
C ALA A 73 1.92 19.75 3.50
N GLU A 74 2.83 20.69 3.21
CA GLU A 74 3.58 20.74 1.95
C GLU A 74 4.42 19.47 1.75
N VAL A 75 5.18 19.05 2.78
CA VAL A 75 5.96 17.80 2.74
C VAL A 75 5.06 16.58 2.49
N ALA A 76 3.89 16.54 3.12
CA ALA A 76 2.91 15.46 2.91
C ALA A 76 2.33 15.47 1.47
N LEU A 77 2.08 16.65 0.93
CA LEU A 77 1.55 16.83 -0.43
C LEU A 77 2.59 16.41 -1.49
N GLU A 78 3.82 16.89 -1.38
CA GLU A 78 4.92 16.55 -2.30
C GLU A 78 5.15 15.04 -2.36
N ARG A 79 5.16 14.37 -1.21
CA ARG A 79 5.30 12.92 -1.16
C ARG A 79 4.10 12.20 -1.76
N SER A 80 2.89 12.65 -1.47
CA SER A 80 1.69 12.06 -2.07
C SER A 80 1.67 12.25 -3.59
N ALA A 81 2.13 13.40 -4.10
CA ALA A 81 2.28 13.65 -5.52
C ALA A 81 3.33 12.73 -6.16
N ALA A 82 4.48 12.52 -5.50
CA ALA A 82 5.50 11.58 -5.97
C ALA A 82 4.99 10.13 -6.02
N GLU A 83 4.26 9.67 -4.99
CA GLU A 83 3.62 8.33 -5.00
C GLU A 83 2.58 8.19 -6.11
N LEU A 84 1.77 9.23 -6.34
CA LEU A 84 0.78 9.23 -7.42
C LEU A 84 1.44 9.22 -8.80
N ALA A 85 2.54 9.95 -8.97
CA ALA A 85 3.33 9.96 -10.20
C ALA A 85 3.94 8.58 -10.48
N ASP A 86 4.53 7.93 -9.48
CA ASP A 86 5.08 6.57 -9.62
C ASP A 86 3.99 5.55 -10.03
N ARG A 87 2.81 5.63 -9.41
CA ARG A 87 1.65 4.80 -9.82
C ARG A 87 1.16 5.14 -11.23
N ALA A 88 1.17 6.40 -11.61
CA ALA A 88 0.78 6.82 -12.96
C ALA A 88 1.76 6.30 -14.01
N ASP A 89 3.07 6.37 -13.74
CA ASP A 89 4.11 5.83 -14.60
C ASP A 89 4.05 4.30 -14.72
N ALA A 90 3.79 3.60 -13.60
CA ALA A 90 3.52 2.16 -13.62
C ALA A 90 2.35 1.81 -14.55
N ARG A 91 1.22 2.52 -14.44
CA ARG A 91 0.06 2.33 -15.32
C ARG A 91 0.35 2.69 -16.77
N ALA A 92 1.12 3.75 -17.01
CA ALA A 92 1.52 4.15 -18.35
C ALA A 92 2.39 3.08 -19.02
N ARG A 93 3.31 2.47 -18.25
CA ARG A 93 4.09 1.31 -18.70
C ARG A 93 3.20 0.12 -19.02
N ASP A 94 2.25 -0.21 -18.15
CA ASP A 94 1.32 -1.32 -18.39
C ASP A 94 0.46 -1.10 -19.64
N VAL A 95 -0.04 0.13 -19.85
CA VAL A 95 -0.78 0.52 -21.06
C VAL A 95 0.11 0.44 -22.29
N ALA A 96 1.37 0.90 -22.21
CA ALA A 96 2.31 0.82 -23.32
C ALA A 96 2.67 -0.65 -23.68
N LEU A 97 2.85 -1.52 -22.69
CA LEU A 97 3.09 -2.94 -22.89
C LEU A 97 1.87 -3.64 -23.51
N ALA A 98 0.66 -3.31 -23.03
CA ALA A 98 -0.59 -3.81 -23.59
C ALA A 98 -0.81 -3.34 -25.04
N ALA A 99 -0.50 -2.07 -25.34
CA ALA A 99 -0.61 -1.49 -26.68
C ALA A 99 0.37 -2.11 -27.69
N GLN A 100 1.50 -2.62 -27.23
CA GLN A 100 2.49 -3.34 -28.06
C GLN A 100 2.10 -4.80 -28.32
N GLY A 101 0.90 -5.25 -27.90
CA GLY A 101 0.46 -6.63 -28.07
C GLY A 101 1.23 -7.64 -27.22
N ALA A 102 2.12 -7.17 -26.34
CA ALA A 102 2.81 -7.98 -25.35
C ALA A 102 1.84 -8.29 -24.21
N ARG A 103 0.89 -9.21 -24.47
CA ARG A 103 0.26 -9.98 -23.39
C ARG A 103 1.39 -10.56 -22.55
N GLY A 104 1.32 -10.39 -21.22
CA GLY A 104 2.39 -10.72 -20.29
C GLY A 104 2.75 -12.19 -20.31
N ARG A 105 3.47 -12.65 -21.33
CA ARG A 105 3.94 -14.04 -21.50
C ARG A 105 4.66 -14.55 -20.26
N ARG A 106 5.34 -13.65 -19.54
CA ARG A 106 5.99 -13.97 -18.26
C ARG A 106 4.97 -14.31 -17.16
N ALA A 107 3.88 -13.55 -17.06
CA ALA A 107 2.80 -13.83 -16.11
C ALA A 107 2.03 -15.12 -16.49
N ASP A 108 1.74 -15.31 -17.78
CA ASP A 108 1.09 -16.52 -18.28
C ASP A 108 1.96 -17.77 -18.05
N MET A 109 3.27 -17.68 -18.33
CA MET A 109 4.23 -18.77 -18.06
C MET A 109 4.37 -19.04 -16.56
N MET A 110 4.36 -18.00 -15.72
CA MET A 110 4.46 -18.16 -14.27
C MET A 110 3.20 -18.85 -13.70
N LEU A 111 2.01 -18.47 -14.19
CA LEU A 111 0.75 -19.10 -13.81
C LEU A 111 0.67 -20.55 -14.30
N ALA A 112 1.06 -20.81 -15.55
CA ALA A 112 1.14 -22.15 -16.11
C ALA A 112 2.13 -23.04 -15.33
N ALA A 113 3.29 -22.52 -14.96
CA ALA A 113 4.28 -23.23 -14.14
C ALA A 113 3.75 -23.52 -12.73
N ALA A 114 3.03 -22.57 -12.12
CA ALA A 114 2.41 -22.77 -10.80
C ALA A 114 1.33 -23.87 -10.85
N PHE A 115 0.47 -23.87 -11.87
CA PHE A 115 -0.51 -24.94 -12.07
C PHE A 115 0.16 -26.30 -12.33
N ALA A 116 1.18 -26.34 -13.19
CA ALA A 116 1.94 -27.56 -13.47
C ALA A 116 2.61 -28.12 -12.21
N ALA A 117 3.15 -27.26 -11.34
CA ALA A 117 3.74 -27.67 -10.06
C ALA A 117 2.69 -28.28 -9.12
N VAL A 118 1.50 -27.67 -8.98
CA VAL A 118 0.42 -28.21 -8.13
C VAL A 118 -0.06 -29.58 -8.65
N VAL A 119 -0.26 -29.72 -9.96
CA VAL A 119 -0.63 -31.01 -10.58
C VAL A 119 0.46 -32.06 -10.39
N GLY A 120 1.73 -31.67 -10.58
CA GLY A 120 2.88 -32.56 -10.37
C GLY A 120 3.00 -33.05 -8.92
N ILE A 121 2.80 -32.16 -7.95
CA ILE A 121 2.77 -32.51 -6.52
C ILE A 121 1.63 -33.49 -6.25
N ALA A 122 0.42 -33.22 -6.74
CA ALA A 122 -0.73 -34.11 -6.57
C ALA A 122 -0.50 -35.51 -7.19
N LEU A 123 0.13 -35.56 -8.37
CA LEU A 123 0.47 -36.82 -9.03
C LEU A 123 1.51 -37.63 -8.25
N VAL A 124 2.57 -36.96 -7.75
CA VAL A 124 3.59 -37.61 -6.90
C VAL A 124 2.97 -38.14 -5.61
N MET A 125 2.09 -37.37 -4.96
CA MET A 125 1.37 -37.83 -3.78
C MET A 125 0.47 -39.02 -4.06
N PHE A 126 -0.22 -39.03 -5.21
CA PHE A 126 -1.05 -40.16 -5.64
C PHE A 126 -0.21 -41.43 -5.88
N LEU A 127 0.93 -41.31 -6.56
CA LEU A 127 1.85 -42.43 -6.80
C LEU A 127 2.45 -42.98 -5.49
N LEU A 128 2.83 -42.10 -4.56
CA LEU A 128 3.31 -42.49 -3.22
C LEU A 128 2.21 -43.17 -2.38
N SER A 129 0.95 -42.80 -2.58
CA SER A 129 -0.21 -43.45 -1.92
C SER A 129 -0.46 -44.86 -2.45
N LEU A 130 -0.13 -45.12 -3.72
CA LEU A 130 -0.21 -46.44 -4.34
C LEU A 130 0.98 -47.35 -3.97
N SER A 131 2.15 -46.79 -3.67
CA SER A 131 3.36 -47.53 -3.30
C SER A 131 3.38 -48.02 -1.84
N LYS A 132 2.22 -48.21 -1.20
CA LYS A 132 2.02 -48.64 0.20
C LYS A 132 2.49 -50.08 0.51
N GLY A 133 3.60 -50.51 -0.07
CA GLY A 133 4.13 -51.88 0.04
C GLY A 133 5.50 -52.05 0.70
N ALA A 134 6.29 -51.02 1.01
CA ALA A 134 7.65 -51.29 1.51
C ALA A 134 8.18 -50.24 2.51
N GLU A 135 8.32 -50.67 3.77
CA GLU A 135 9.33 -50.32 4.80
C GLU A 135 9.73 -48.86 5.11
N ASN A 136 9.30 -47.83 4.38
CA ASN A 136 9.75 -46.44 4.54
C ASN A 136 8.63 -45.45 4.88
N SER A 137 7.69 -45.85 5.74
CA SER A 137 6.54 -45.05 6.16
C SER A 137 6.91 -43.69 6.78
N ALA A 138 8.06 -43.58 7.46
CA ALA A 138 8.54 -42.31 8.00
C ALA A 138 8.97 -41.32 6.90
N LEU A 139 9.76 -41.77 5.92
CA LEU A 139 10.25 -40.92 4.83
C LEU A 139 9.11 -40.47 3.91
N VAL A 140 8.18 -41.37 3.61
CA VAL A 140 6.97 -41.04 2.82
C VAL A 140 6.10 -40.00 3.54
N ASN A 141 5.92 -40.12 4.86
CA ASN A 141 5.15 -39.14 5.63
C ASN A 141 5.83 -37.76 5.67
N THR A 142 7.16 -37.71 5.81
CA THR A 142 7.91 -36.43 5.75
C THR A 142 7.79 -35.78 4.37
N LEU A 143 7.92 -36.55 3.28
CA LEU A 143 7.75 -36.05 1.92
C LEU A 143 6.33 -35.54 1.68
N VAL A 144 5.32 -36.29 2.12
CA VAL A 144 3.90 -35.88 2.04
C VAL A 144 3.65 -34.57 2.78
N GLY A 145 4.19 -34.40 3.99
CA GLY A 145 4.06 -33.17 4.76
C GLY A 145 4.73 -31.96 4.08
N PHE A 146 5.94 -32.15 3.56
CA PHE A 146 6.67 -31.13 2.81
C PHE A 146 5.94 -30.71 1.52
N LEU A 147 5.51 -31.70 0.72
CA LEU A 147 4.75 -31.49 -0.52
C LEU A 147 3.41 -30.80 -0.26
N THR A 148 2.72 -31.14 0.84
CA THR A 148 1.48 -30.48 1.24
C THR A 148 1.72 -29.01 1.61
N GLY A 149 2.78 -28.70 2.35
CA GLY A 149 3.14 -27.32 2.70
C GLY A 149 3.45 -26.46 1.47
N ILE A 150 4.26 -26.98 0.56
CA ILE A 150 4.59 -26.30 -0.71
C ILE A 150 3.35 -26.16 -1.59
N GLY A 151 2.56 -27.22 -1.74
CA GLY A 151 1.32 -27.21 -2.52
C GLY A 151 0.31 -26.17 -2.00
N GLY A 152 0.17 -26.05 -0.67
CA GLY A 152 -0.67 -25.03 -0.04
C GLY A 152 -0.21 -23.60 -0.33
N MET A 153 1.10 -23.35 -0.32
CA MET A 153 1.66 -22.03 -0.67
C MET A 153 1.40 -21.67 -2.14
N PHE A 154 1.57 -22.61 -3.06
CA PHE A 154 1.24 -22.39 -4.47
C PHE A 154 -0.26 -22.17 -4.71
N ALA A 155 -1.13 -22.96 -4.05
CA ALA A 155 -2.57 -22.79 -4.14
C ALA A 155 -3.02 -21.39 -3.68
N ARG A 156 -2.44 -20.87 -2.60
CA ARG A 156 -2.69 -19.51 -2.11
C ARG A 156 -2.27 -18.45 -3.14
N ASN A 157 -1.08 -18.57 -3.71
CA ASN A 157 -0.56 -17.61 -4.69
C ASN A 157 -1.38 -17.62 -5.99
N ILE A 158 -1.84 -18.80 -6.44
CA ILE A 158 -2.77 -18.92 -7.57
C ILE A 158 -4.09 -18.21 -7.23
N GLY A 159 -4.63 -18.40 -6.02
CA GLY A 159 -5.83 -17.68 -5.56
C GLY A 159 -5.67 -16.15 -5.67
N THR A 160 -4.54 -15.61 -5.24
CA THR A 160 -4.24 -14.17 -5.38
C THR A 160 -4.15 -13.72 -6.84
N ALA A 161 -3.61 -14.55 -7.75
CA ALA A 161 -3.59 -14.25 -9.17
C ALA A 161 -5.01 -14.26 -9.79
N PHE A 162 -5.86 -15.20 -9.38
CA PHE A 162 -7.28 -15.21 -9.76
C PHE A 162 -8.03 -13.97 -9.23
N ASP A 163 -7.78 -13.59 -7.97
CA ASP A 163 -8.37 -12.38 -7.39
C ASP A 163 -7.91 -11.11 -8.12
N PHE A 164 -6.67 -11.07 -8.60
CA PHE A 164 -6.18 -9.98 -9.44
C PHE A 164 -6.91 -9.93 -10.79
N GLU A 165 -6.96 -11.05 -11.52
CA GLU A 165 -7.52 -11.10 -12.88
C GLU A 165 -9.06 -10.94 -12.88
N PHE A 166 -9.74 -11.59 -11.93
CA PHE A 166 -11.21 -11.64 -11.88
C PHE A 166 -11.83 -10.72 -10.81
N GLY A 167 -11.09 -10.27 -9.81
CA GLY A 167 -11.59 -9.34 -8.79
C GLY A 167 -11.83 -7.93 -9.32
N SER A 168 -11.09 -7.50 -10.36
CA SER A 168 -11.35 -6.25 -11.09
C SER A 168 -12.76 -6.20 -11.68
N SER A 169 -13.31 -7.37 -12.07
CA SER A 169 -14.67 -7.51 -12.63
C SER A 169 -15.75 -7.18 -11.60
N ARG A 170 -15.54 -7.52 -10.32
CA ARG A 170 -16.46 -7.16 -9.23
C ARG A 170 -16.41 -5.67 -8.90
N SER A 171 -15.20 -5.11 -8.77
CA SER A 171 -15.03 -3.67 -8.50
C SER A 171 -15.57 -2.79 -9.65
N SER A 172 -15.42 -3.23 -10.91
CA SER A 172 -15.95 -2.51 -12.07
C SER A 172 -17.48 -2.49 -12.06
N ARG A 173 -18.15 -3.63 -11.79
CA ARG A 173 -19.61 -3.66 -11.64
C ARG A 173 -20.12 -2.77 -10.50
N GLU A 174 -19.38 -2.67 -9.42
CA GLU A 174 -19.75 -1.80 -8.29
C GLU A 174 -19.59 -0.31 -8.65
N LYS A 175 -18.55 0.05 -9.42
CA LYS A 175 -18.38 1.41 -9.96
C LYS A 175 -19.47 1.74 -10.98
N ASP A 176 -19.79 0.81 -11.88
CA ASP A 176 -20.86 0.98 -12.87
C ASP A 176 -22.22 1.14 -12.18
N GLY A 177 -22.47 0.38 -11.11
CA GLY A 177 -23.68 0.53 -10.28
C GLY A 177 -23.75 1.88 -9.57
N ARG A 178 -22.62 2.40 -9.05
CA ARG A 178 -22.54 3.73 -8.44
C ARG A 178 -22.71 4.85 -9.47
N LEU A 179 -22.12 4.71 -10.66
CA LEU A 179 -22.27 5.65 -11.77
C LEU A 179 -23.70 5.67 -12.31
N ALA A 180 -24.34 4.49 -12.43
CA ALA A 180 -25.75 4.38 -12.79
C ALA A 180 -26.65 5.03 -11.71
N GLY A 181 -26.33 4.84 -10.44
CA GLY A 181 -27.02 5.51 -9.32
C GLY A 181 -26.85 7.02 -9.30
N LEU A 182 -25.69 7.54 -9.71
CA LEU A 182 -25.43 8.98 -9.86
C LEU A 182 -26.12 9.55 -11.10
N ALA A 183 -26.10 8.83 -12.23
CA ALA A 183 -26.81 9.22 -13.44
C ALA A 183 -28.33 9.26 -13.23
N ALA A 184 -28.88 8.32 -12.45
CA ALA A 184 -30.30 8.28 -12.09
C ALA A 184 -30.71 9.42 -11.14
N ARG A 185 -29.78 9.99 -10.37
CA ARG A 185 -30.04 11.13 -9.48
C ARG A 185 -30.08 12.48 -10.20
N GLY A 186 -29.75 12.51 -11.49
CA GLY A 186 -29.68 13.73 -12.29
C GLY A 186 -28.58 14.70 -11.80
N PRO A 187 -28.18 15.68 -12.63
CA PRO A 187 -27.28 16.74 -12.18
C PRO A 187 -27.99 17.59 -11.13
N VAL A 188 -27.56 17.46 -9.87
CA VAL A 188 -27.96 18.41 -8.82
C VAL A 188 -27.22 19.71 -9.12
N ASP A 189 -27.95 20.78 -9.43
CA ASP A 189 -27.35 22.10 -9.59
C ASP A 189 -26.64 22.46 -8.26
N PRO A 190 -25.30 22.59 -8.25
CA PRO A 190 -24.55 22.89 -7.04
C PRO A 190 -25.03 24.18 -6.36
N LEU A 191 -25.60 25.10 -7.13
CA LEU A 191 -26.13 26.36 -6.63
C LEU A 191 -27.46 26.17 -5.88
N GLU A 192 -28.31 25.23 -6.27
CA GLU A 192 -29.54 24.92 -5.53
C GLU A 192 -29.26 24.21 -4.21
N ALA A 193 -28.31 23.27 -4.20
CA ALA A 193 -27.89 22.58 -2.98
C ALA A 193 -27.32 23.56 -1.95
N PHE A 194 -26.49 24.50 -2.41
CA PHE A 194 -25.93 25.56 -1.58
C PHE A 194 -27.00 26.55 -1.09
N ARG A 195 -27.96 26.94 -1.95
CA ARG A 195 -29.07 27.82 -1.56
C ARG A 195 -29.99 27.19 -0.51
N ARG A 196 -30.23 25.87 -0.55
CA ARG A 196 -31.01 25.17 0.49
C ARG A 196 -30.27 25.15 1.83
N GLN A 197 -28.96 24.95 1.81
CA GLN A 197 -28.13 24.98 3.02
C GLN A 197 -28.09 26.35 3.71
N LEU A 198 -28.34 27.43 2.98
CA LEU A 198 -28.42 28.78 3.53
C LEU A 198 -29.84 29.16 4.00
N ALA A 199 -30.85 28.33 3.71
CA ALA A 199 -32.25 28.57 4.07
C ALA A 199 -32.70 27.78 5.31
N GLU A 200 -31.85 26.90 5.84
CA GLU A 200 -31.99 26.23 7.15
C GLU A 200 -31.14 26.96 8.20
#